data_AF-A0A6C0JUF7-F1
#
_entry.id   AF-A0A6C0JUF7-F1
#
_cell.length_a   1.000
_cell.length_b   1.000
_cell.length_c   1.000
_cell.angle_alpha   90.00
_cell.angle_beta   90.00
_cell.angle_gamma   90.00
#
_symmetry.space_group_name_H-M   'P 1'
#
loop_
_entity.id
_entity.type
_entity.pdbx_description
1 polymer ?
#
loop_
_entity_poly.entity_id
_entity_poly.type
_entity_poly.pdbx_seq_one_letter_code
_entity_poly.pdbx_strand_id
1 'polypeptide(L)'
;MLSWSIDTKQNIDPKWIDTTPCDFDFTDVAGADNLNIEHLNHMESIECRMLGDEDLDLRTSSIRMHNCVRIHYQLIENGVLPYLRFKLNINKRFLDFERFVITHKHVPTVENETYCGLYEYDNIQYLFYKNDSTHQEVTQITKHDNSYWLTVDDIVNLKQYFNIGVLEHVTRFFTIHPKFIRIVNENEAIFETPTTAYRGDYYKKVSLIAGMGMRRSDTYASLGPYYYFGSYSRSLRYAAVTMNGKPLVINGIEITIGDTPVYTKGGIVKYALFLGNTKVLFNLKTDPEDDSYESKLLSSKRNFIKDTLKLRDTNGKWTAEYNSVIQPQVTIYDRDLKYNRTLEPQYVIKQFEQQIVTEYAYYDTKHITKNTDTGFYNVNDIKMH
;
A
#
# COMPACT_ATOMS: atom_id res chain seq x y z
N MET A 1 -32.17 3.91 -16.46
CA MET A 1 -31.19 2.84 -16.16
C MET A 1 -30.64 3.09 -14.77
N LEU A 2 -31.06 2.29 -13.80
CA LEU A 2 -30.79 2.49 -12.37
C LEU A 2 -29.34 2.08 -12.04
N SER A 3 -28.46 3.03 -11.74
CA SER A 3 -27.14 2.75 -11.16
C SER A 3 -27.26 2.75 -9.64
N TRP A 4 -27.23 1.58 -9.03
CA TRP A 4 -27.01 1.45 -7.59
C TRP A 4 -25.51 1.20 -7.37
N SER A 5 -24.78 2.22 -6.93
CA SER A 5 -23.46 2.02 -6.29
C SER A 5 -23.67 2.09 -4.78
N ILE A 6 -23.49 0.95 -4.10
CA ILE A 6 -23.48 0.90 -2.64
C ILE A 6 -22.03 1.12 -2.19
N ASP A 7 -21.78 2.24 -1.52
CA ASP A 7 -20.47 2.66 -1.01
C ASP A 7 -20.23 2.07 0.39
N THR A 8 -19.28 1.13 0.53
CA THR A 8 -19.02 0.34 1.75
C THR A 8 -17.96 0.93 2.70
N LYS A 9 -17.64 2.22 2.55
CA LYS A 9 -16.53 2.87 3.28
C LYS A 9 -16.78 3.15 4.77
N GLN A 10 -17.92 2.75 5.34
CA GLN A 10 -18.32 3.07 6.72
C GLN A 10 -18.50 1.79 7.56
N ASN A 11 -17.48 1.33 8.30
CA ASN A 11 -17.63 0.16 9.20
C ASN A 11 -16.65 0.20 10.39
N ILE A 12 -17.05 0.79 11.52
CA ILE A 12 -16.61 0.42 12.89
C ILE A 12 -17.80 0.58 13.85
N ASP A 13 -18.28 -0.52 14.42
CA ASP A 13 -19.36 -0.56 15.42
C ASP A 13 -18.77 -0.43 16.85
N PRO A 14 -19.25 0.53 17.67
CA PRO A 14 -18.75 0.77 19.03
C PRO A 14 -19.09 -0.30 20.09
N LYS A 15 -19.86 -1.37 19.77
CA LYS A 15 -20.41 -2.29 20.78
C LYS A 15 -19.50 -3.41 21.31
N TRP A 16 -18.25 -3.56 20.89
CA TRP A 16 -17.56 -4.85 21.10
C TRP A 16 -16.18 -4.71 21.77
N ILE A 17 -16.10 -5.10 23.04
CA ILE A 17 -14.87 -5.31 23.82
C ILE A 17 -14.75 -6.80 24.14
N ASP A 18 -13.54 -7.34 24.05
CA ASP A 18 -13.13 -8.55 24.77
C ASP A 18 -11.91 -8.19 25.64
N THR A 19 -12.00 -8.45 26.95
CA THR A 19 -10.97 -8.15 27.96
C THR A 19 -10.61 -9.45 28.67
N THR A 20 -9.97 -10.36 27.96
CA THR A 20 -9.43 -11.56 28.59
C THR A 20 -7.96 -11.73 28.19
N PRO A 21 -6.99 -11.50 29.09
CA PRO A 21 -5.62 -11.93 28.85
C PRO A 21 -5.57 -13.44 29.07
N CYS A 22 -5.26 -14.18 28.01
CA CYS A 22 -4.81 -15.56 28.11
C CYS A 22 -3.29 -15.51 27.91
N ASP A 23 -2.53 -15.90 28.92
CA ASP A 23 -1.08 -16.05 28.82
C ASP A 23 -0.81 -17.36 28.07
N PHE A 24 -0.71 -17.26 26.74
CA PHE A 24 -0.03 -18.28 25.95
C PHE A 24 1.37 -17.78 25.69
N ASP A 25 2.37 -18.57 26.08
CA ASP A 25 3.78 -18.27 25.85
C ASP A 25 4.13 -18.61 24.40
N PHE A 26 4.33 -17.58 23.58
CA PHE A 26 4.73 -17.71 22.17
C PHE A 26 6.25 -17.69 21.99
N THR A 27 7.04 -17.80 23.08
CA THR A 27 8.50 -17.86 22.98
C THR A 27 9.03 -19.19 22.44
N ASP A 28 8.19 -20.22 22.34
CA ASP A 28 8.54 -21.56 21.86
C ASP A 28 8.31 -21.79 20.35
N VAL A 29 8.41 -20.72 19.54
CA VAL A 29 8.70 -20.92 18.11
C VAL A 29 10.17 -21.30 18.02
N ALA A 30 10.45 -22.61 18.04
CA ALA A 30 11.74 -23.18 17.67
C ALA A 30 12.02 -22.94 16.16
N GLY A 31 12.16 -21.68 15.77
CA GLY A 31 12.78 -21.24 14.53
C GLY A 31 14.13 -20.68 14.92
N ALA A 32 15.20 -21.21 14.31
CA ALA A 32 16.56 -20.79 14.56
C ALA A 32 16.70 -19.25 14.46
N ASP A 33 16.68 -18.56 15.60
CA ASP A 33 17.05 -17.15 15.75
C ASP A 33 18.58 -17.00 15.68
N ASN A 34 19.20 -17.62 14.68
CA ASN A 34 20.49 -17.16 14.17
C ASN A 34 20.20 -16.02 13.19
N LEU A 35 19.75 -14.88 13.74
CA LEU A 35 19.84 -13.60 13.05
C LEU A 35 21.33 -13.26 12.94
N ASN A 36 21.96 -13.83 11.93
CA ASN A 36 23.32 -13.49 11.54
C ASN A 36 23.26 -12.10 10.90
N ILE A 37 23.22 -11.07 11.76
CA ILE A 37 23.16 -9.65 11.36
C ILE A 37 24.35 -9.26 10.46
N GLU A 38 25.43 -10.06 10.46
CA GLU A 38 26.56 -9.89 9.55
C GLU A 38 26.20 -10.10 8.05
N HIS A 39 25.12 -10.81 7.72
CA HIS A 39 24.71 -10.99 6.31
C HIS A 39 23.97 -9.82 5.68
N LEU A 40 23.48 -8.85 6.46
CA LEU A 40 22.83 -7.64 5.91
C LEU A 40 23.85 -6.56 5.48
N ASN A 41 25.12 -6.70 5.86
CA ASN A 41 26.16 -5.71 5.57
C ASN A 41 26.96 -5.95 4.28
N HIS A 42 26.62 -6.99 3.51
CA HIS A 42 27.24 -7.29 2.21
C HIS A 42 26.22 -7.83 1.21
N MET A 43 25.10 -7.12 1.01
CA MET A 43 24.46 -7.25 -0.31
C MET A 43 25.41 -6.60 -1.31
N GLU A 44 26.15 -7.44 -2.05
CA GLU A 44 26.85 -7.00 -3.25
C GLU A 44 25.89 -6.14 -4.06
N SER A 45 26.35 -4.98 -4.55
CA SER A 45 25.54 -4.11 -5.39
C SER A 45 25.05 -4.92 -6.58
N ILE A 46 23.76 -5.23 -6.60
CA ILE A 46 23.16 -5.97 -7.70
C ILE A 46 23.01 -4.98 -8.84
N GLU A 47 23.79 -5.13 -9.91
CA GLU A 47 23.56 -4.33 -11.11
C GLU A 47 22.19 -4.68 -11.68
N CYS A 48 21.37 -3.65 -11.84
CA CYS A 48 20.04 -3.79 -12.40
C CYS A 48 19.69 -2.59 -13.28
N ARG A 49 18.79 -2.83 -14.23
CA ARG A 49 18.36 -1.84 -15.22
C ARG A 49 16.88 -1.99 -15.55
N MET A 50 16.29 -0.96 -16.13
CA MET A 50 14.94 -1.08 -16.68
C MET A 50 15.01 -1.92 -17.94
N LEU A 51 14.10 -2.90 -18.09
CA LEU A 51 14.10 -3.79 -19.24
C LEU A 51 13.96 -3.01 -20.55
N GLY A 52 13.13 -1.96 -20.55
CA GLY A 52 12.91 -1.08 -21.70
C GLY A 52 14.06 -0.14 -22.06
N ASP A 53 15.18 -0.13 -21.32
CA ASP A 53 16.32 0.74 -21.65
C ASP A 53 16.88 0.46 -23.06
N GLU A 54 16.79 -0.78 -23.53
CA GLU A 54 17.22 -1.20 -24.87
C GLU A 54 16.35 -0.63 -26.01
N ASP A 55 15.12 -0.23 -25.70
CA ASP A 55 14.18 0.32 -26.67
C ASP A 55 14.30 1.85 -26.81
N LEU A 56 15.17 2.49 -26.01
CA LEU A 56 15.36 3.95 -26.00
C LEU A 56 16.37 4.40 -27.06
N ASP A 57 15.97 5.37 -27.88
CA ASP A 57 16.88 6.03 -28.84
C ASP A 57 17.67 7.14 -28.14
N LEU A 58 18.99 6.95 -28.03
CA LEU A 58 19.92 7.88 -27.40
C LEU A 58 20.30 9.07 -28.31
N ARG A 59 19.97 9.01 -29.61
CA ARG A 59 20.42 10.03 -30.58
C ARG A 59 19.63 11.32 -30.40
N THR A 60 20.33 12.38 -30.02
CA THR A 60 19.74 13.73 -29.90
C THR A 60 19.16 14.24 -31.23
N SER A 61 19.68 13.77 -32.37
CA SER A 61 19.16 14.10 -33.70
C SER A 61 17.76 13.53 -33.99
N SER A 62 17.31 12.53 -33.22
CA SER A 62 15.96 11.96 -33.32
C SER A 62 14.89 12.84 -32.67
N ILE A 63 15.28 13.85 -31.88
CA ILE A 63 14.35 14.76 -31.22
C ILE A 63 13.76 15.74 -32.24
N ARG A 64 12.43 15.83 -32.26
CA ARG A 64 11.68 16.69 -33.17
C ARG A 64 11.01 17.81 -32.37
N MET A 65 10.69 18.91 -33.05
CA MET A 65 9.94 20.00 -32.47
C MET A 65 8.45 19.63 -32.45
N HIS A 66 8.02 18.96 -31.39
CA HIS A 66 6.65 18.46 -31.24
C HIS A 66 6.21 18.48 -29.76
N ASN A 67 4.94 18.14 -29.52
CA ASN A 67 4.44 17.77 -28.21
C ASN A 67 5.21 16.56 -27.68
N CYS A 68 5.80 16.74 -26.50
CA CYS A 68 6.61 15.76 -25.82
C CYS A 68 6.03 15.47 -24.43
N VAL A 69 6.35 14.26 -23.95
CA VAL A 69 6.04 13.79 -22.61
C VAL A 69 7.36 13.52 -21.91
N ARG A 70 7.53 14.04 -20.69
CA ARG A 70 8.66 13.70 -19.84
C ARG A 70 8.27 12.55 -18.93
N ILE A 71 9.08 11.49 -18.93
CA ILE A 71 8.97 10.37 -17.99
C ILE A 71 10.16 10.43 -17.06
N HIS A 72 9.92 10.84 -15.82
CA HIS A 72 10.91 10.75 -14.76
C HIS A 72 10.74 9.42 -14.04
N TYR A 73 11.81 8.67 -13.91
CA TYR A 73 11.79 7.43 -13.16
C TYR A 73 12.97 7.37 -12.18
N GLN A 74 12.82 6.56 -11.15
CA GLN A 74 13.83 6.31 -10.15
C GLN A 74 13.95 4.80 -9.96
N LEU A 75 15.18 4.29 -9.98
CA LEU A 75 15.50 2.91 -9.66
C LEU A 75 15.99 2.87 -8.21
N ILE A 76 15.17 2.31 -7.33
CA ILE A 76 15.50 2.17 -5.91
C ILE A 76 16.26 0.86 -5.73
N GLU A 77 17.48 0.94 -5.21
CA GLU A 77 18.37 -0.22 -5.00
C GLU A 77 18.58 -0.50 -3.51
N ASN A 78 18.25 0.44 -2.63
CA ASN A 78 18.43 0.32 -1.18
C ASN A 78 17.25 -0.39 -0.50
N GLY A 79 17.05 -1.66 -0.82
CA GLY A 79 16.00 -2.49 -0.24
C GLY A 79 16.27 -3.97 -0.42
N VAL A 80 15.30 -4.81 -0.07
CA VAL A 80 15.41 -6.27 -0.28
C VAL A 80 15.48 -6.62 -1.76
N LEU A 81 14.70 -5.92 -2.57
CA LEU A 81 14.68 -6.06 -4.02
C LEU A 81 14.61 -4.68 -4.67
N PRO A 82 15.29 -4.48 -5.81
CA PRO A 82 15.20 -3.23 -6.53
C PRO A 82 13.81 -3.03 -7.13
N TYR A 83 13.36 -1.77 -7.20
CA TYR A 83 12.05 -1.44 -7.76
C TYR A 83 11.98 -0.06 -8.41
N LEU A 84 11.02 0.12 -9.33
CA LEU A 84 10.83 1.36 -10.06
C LEU A 84 9.79 2.27 -9.40
N ARG A 85 10.07 3.56 -9.45
CA ARG A 85 9.09 4.62 -9.19
C ARG A 85 9.06 5.63 -10.33
N PHE A 86 7.92 6.26 -10.53
CA PHE A 86 7.72 7.30 -11.54
C PHE A 86 7.17 8.56 -10.92
N LYS A 87 7.71 9.71 -11.33
CA LYS A 87 7.18 11.00 -10.91
C LYS A 87 6.01 11.40 -11.80
N LEU A 88 4.86 11.66 -11.19
CA LEU A 88 3.70 12.25 -11.89
C LEU A 88 3.36 13.60 -11.27
N ASN A 89 2.89 14.53 -12.11
CA ASN A 89 2.47 15.87 -11.69
C ASN A 89 0.97 15.92 -11.48
N ILE A 90 0.53 16.75 -10.54
CA ILE A 90 -0.90 17.01 -10.34
C ILE A 90 -1.43 17.92 -11.45
N ASN A 91 -2.39 17.40 -12.21
CA ASN A 91 -3.12 18.12 -13.24
C ASN A 91 -4.60 18.18 -12.83
N LYS A 92 -4.99 19.33 -12.27
CA LYS A 92 -6.32 19.58 -11.65
C LYS A 92 -6.58 18.68 -10.44
N ARG A 93 -7.06 17.45 -10.66
CA ARG A 93 -7.42 16.47 -9.62
C ARG A 93 -6.87 15.06 -9.91
N PHE A 94 -6.06 14.94 -10.96
CA PHE A 94 -5.50 13.68 -11.40
C PHE A 94 -4.00 13.79 -11.56
N LEU A 95 -3.33 12.64 -11.55
CA LEU A 95 -1.91 12.53 -11.81
C LEU A 95 -1.66 12.26 -13.30
N ASP A 96 -0.73 13.01 -13.86
CA ASP A 96 -0.42 13.06 -15.28
C ASP A 96 1.10 13.06 -15.48
N PHE A 97 1.54 12.69 -16.68
CA PHE A 97 2.91 12.97 -17.10
C PHE A 97 3.11 14.48 -17.31
N GLU A 98 4.35 14.95 -17.17
CA GLU A 98 4.70 16.30 -17.59
C GLU A 98 4.66 16.39 -19.12
N ARG A 99 3.94 17.37 -19.65
CA ARG A 99 3.83 17.64 -21.08
C ARG A 99 4.43 18.99 -21.41
N PHE A 100 5.21 19.05 -22.47
CA PHE A 100 5.85 20.28 -22.91
C PHE A 100 6.08 20.24 -24.42
N VAL A 101 6.39 21.41 -25.00
CA VAL A 101 6.71 21.55 -26.42
C VAL A 101 8.20 21.81 -26.57
N ILE A 102 8.87 21.00 -27.38
CA ILE A 102 10.28 21.23 -27.70
C ILE A 102 10.36 22.31 -28.79
N THR A 103 10.94 23.46 -28.43
CA THR A 103 11.10 24.62 -29.32
C THR A 103 12.43 24.63 -30.07
N HIS A 104 13.41 23.87 -29.60
CA HIS A 104 14.74 23.74 -30.20
C HIS A 104 15.13 22.26 -30.17
N LYS A 105 15.89 21.76 -31.14
CA LYS A 105 16.32 20.34 -31.22
C LYS A 105 17.38 19.95 -30.15
N HIS A 106 17.20 20.42 -28.93
CA HIS A 106 18.06 20.14 -27.79
C HIS A 106 17.28 19.35 -26.74
N VAL A 107 17.93 18.36 -26.14
CA VAL A 107 17.42 17.64 -24.96
C VAL A 107 17.31 18.65 -23.82
N PRO A 108 16.12 18.84 -23.22
CA PRO A 108 16.00 19.66 -22.02
C PRO A 108 16.85 19.05 -20.90
N THR A 109 17.73 19.84 -20.30
CA THR A 109 18.43 19.45 -19.08
C THR A 109 17.47 19.53 -17.90
N VAL A 110 17.54 18.53 -17.02
CA VAL A 110 16.79 18.49 -15.76
C VAL A 110 17.80 18.31 -14.63
N GLU A 111 17.63 19.06 -13.56
CA GLU A 111 18.54 19.02 -12.41
C GLU A 111 18.44 17.66 -11.69
N ASN A 112 19.58 17.07 -11.33
CA ASN A 112 19.70 15.78 -10.65
C ASN A 112 19.06 14.58 -11.38
N GLU A 113 18.97 14.67 -12.71
CA GLU A 113 18.46 13.60 -13.55
C GLU A 113 19.28 13.42 -14.82
N THR A 114 19.52 12.16 -15.18
CA THR A 114 20.22 11.76 -16.38
C THR A 114 19.23 11.42 -17.49
N TYR A 115 19.38 12.02 -18.67
CA TYR A 115 18.60 11.66 -19.85
C TYR A 115 18.98 10.25 -20.34
N CYS A 116 17.99 9.35 -20.41
CA CYS A 116 18.17 7.95 -20.78
C CYS A 116 17.80 7.62 -22.22
N GLY A 117 17.17 8.56 -22.93
CA GLY A 117 16.78 8.37 -24.33
C GLY A 117 15.32 8.70 -24.62
N LEU A 118 14.96 8.51 -25.89
CA LEU A 118 13.66 8.83 -26.46
C LEU A 118 12.94 7.55 -26.87
N TYR A 119 11.64 7.49 -26.59
CA TYR A 119 10.73 6.51 -27.16
C TYR A 119 9.64 7.23 -27.95
N GLU A 120 9.41 6.85 -29.21
CA GLU A 120 8.35 7.44 -30.06
C GLU A 120 7.19 6.46 -30.17
N TYR A 121 5.99 6.89 -29.78
CA TYR A 121 4.77 6.10 -29.89
C TYR A 121 3.58 7.02 -30.20
N ASP A 122 2.77 6.65 -31.19
CA ASP A 122 1.59 7.41 -31.63
C ASP A 122 1.88 8.89 -31.91
N ASN A 123 3.00 9.17 -32.59
CA ASN A 123 3.51 10.53 -32.88
C ASN A 123 3.76 11.40 -31.62
N ILE A 124 3.89 10.79 -30.45
CA ILE A 124 4.30 11.44 -29.21
C ILE A 124 5.72 11.00 -28.87
N GLN A 125 6.56 11.99 -28.52
CA GLN A 125 7.93 11.76 -28.08
C GLN A 125 7.95 11.66 -26.55
N TYR A 126 8.33 10.49 -26.02
CA TYR A 126 8.49 10.22 -24.60
C TYR A 126 9.98 10.26 -24.25
N LEU A 127 10.39 11.27 -23.49
CA LEU A 127 11.77 11.46 -23.08
C LEU A 127 11.94 10.92 -21.67
N PHE A 128 12.82 9.93 -21.51
CA PHE A 128 13.08 9.27 -20.23
C PHE A 128 14.24 9.94 -19.50
N TYR A 129 14.03 10.19 -18.22
CA TYR A 129 15.00 10.76 -17.31
C TYR A 129 15.09 9.90 -16.05
N LYS A 130 16.28 9.39 -15.75
CA LYS A 130 16.58 8.65 -14.52
C LYS A 130 16.99 9.64 -13.45
N ASN A 131 16.32 9.62 -12.30
CA ASN A 131 16.80 10.30 -11.12
C ASN A 131 18.02 9.53 -10.55
N ASP A 132 19.12 10.24 -10.33
CA ASP A 132 20.39 9.64 -9.95
C ASP A 132 20.42 9.18 -8.48
N SER A 133 19.42 9.56 -7.67
CA SER A 133 19.31 9.06 -6.29
C SER A 133 18.85 7.60 -6.29
N THR A 134 19.73 6.69 -5.89
CA THR A 134 19.41 5.27 -5.66
C THR A 134 18.78 5.03 -4.29
N HIS A 135 18.86 6.01 -3.40
CA HIS A 135 18.31 5.95 -2.06
C HIS A 135 16.92 6.57 -1.99
N GLN A 136 16.05 5.86 -1.28
CA GLN A 136 14.77 6.39 -0.87
C GLN A 136 14.80 6.98 0.53
N GLU A 137 14.45 8.27 0.61
CA GLU A 137 14.06 8.90 1.85
C GLU A 137 12.55 8.75 2.06
N VAL A 138 12.15 8.47 3.31
CA VAL A 138 10.74 8.49 3.71
C VAL A 138 10.28 9.94 3.77
N THR A 139 9.37 10.31 2.88
CA THR A 139 8.90 11.70 2.76
C THR A 139 7.49 11.87 3.31
N GLN A 140 7.27 13.01 3.97
CA GLN A 140 5.92 13.47 4.26
C GLN A 140 5.35 14.11 3.01
N ILE A 141 4.18 13.63 2.58
CA ILE A 141 3.43 14.26 1.51
C ILE A 141 2.27 15.11 2.06
N THR A 142 1.87 16.10 1.28
CA THR A 142 0.78 17.01 1.58
C THR A 142 -0.11 17.22 0.36
N LYS A 143 -1.30 17.81 0.58
CA LYS A 143 -2.18 18.22 -0.52
C LYS A 143 -1.64 19.39 -1.36
N HIS A 144 -0.55 20.02 -0.91
CA HIS A 144 0.07 21.16 -1.57
C HIS A 144 1.22 20.78 -2.50
N ASP A 145 1.62 19.50 -2.50
CA ASP A 145 2.69 19.01 -3.37
C ASP A 145 2.18 18.98 -4.82
N ASN A 146 3.05 19.38 -5.75
CA ASN A 146 2.71 19.44 -7.17
C ASN A 146 3.03 18.15 -7.93
N SER A 147 3.75 17.23 -7.30
CA SER A 147 4.21 15.99 -7.92
C SER A 147 4.43 14.91 -6.88
N TYR A 148 4.27 13.65 -7.27
CA TYR A 148 4.42 12.50 -6.38
C TYR A 148 5.21 11.39 -7.07
N TRP A 149 5.91 10.58 -6.28
CA TRP A 149 6.67 9.43 -6.75
C TRP A 149 5.88 8.13 -6.52
N LEU A 150 5.33 7.60 -7.59
CA LEU A 150 4.43 6.44 -7.56
C LEU A 150 5.20 5.16 -7.86
N THR A 151 4.79 4.05 -7.24
CA THR A 151 5.19 2.72 -7.66
C THR A 151 4.45 2.33 -8.95
N VAL A 152 4.94 1.29 -9.62
CA VAL A 152 4.23 0.69 -10.77
C VAL A 152 2.82 0.24 -10.37
N ASP A 153 2.65 -0.32 -9.16
CA ASP A 153 1.37 -0.81 -8.67
C ASP A 153 0.34 0.32 -8.50
N ASP A 154 0.76 1.50 -8.01
CA ASP A 154 -0.10 2.69 -7.93
C ASP A 154 -0.65 3.07 -9.33
N ILE A 155 0.19 2.97 -10.36
CA ILE A 155 -0.12 3.45 -11.72
C ILE A 155 -0.97 2.46 -12.50
N VAL A 156 -0.57 1.18 -12.48
CA VAL A 156 -1.13 0.15 -13.38
C VAL A 156 -2.31 -0.57 -12.73
N ASN A 157 -2.15 -1.02 -11.49
CA ASN A 157 -3.13 -1.87 -10.82
C ASN A 157 -4.14 -1.04 -10.04
N LEU A 158 -3.67 -0.15 -9.16
CA LEU A 158 -4.55 0.69 -8.34
C LEU A 158 -5.15 1.85 -9.15
N LYS A 159 -4.42 2.34 -10.16
CA LYS A 159 -4.76 3.54 -10.96
C LYS A 159 -5.01 4.78 -10.09
N GLN A 160 -4.41 4.84 -8.92
CA GLN A 160 -4.56 5.91 -7.95
C GLN A 160 -3.35 5.92 -7.01
N TYR A 161 -3.09 7.09 -6.44
CA TYR A 161 -2.11 7.31 -5.40
C TYR A 161 -2.80 7.98 -4.22
N PHE A 162 -2.87 7.26 -3.08
CA PHE A 162 -3.77 7.63 -1.98
C PHE A 162 -5.21 7.80 -2.50
N ASN A 163 -5.76 9.02 -2.48
CA ASN A 163 -7.09 9.36 -3.01
C ASN A 163 -7.06 10.14 -4.33
N ILE A 164 -5.91 10.22 -5.00
CA ILE A 164 -5.72 10.97 -6.24
C ILE A 164 -5.68 9.97 -7.40
N GLY A 165 -6.59 10.07 -8.37
CA GLY A 165 -6.63 9.17 -9.52
C GLY A 165 -5.49 9.43 -10.50
N VAL A 166 -5.00 8.39 -11.17
CA VAL A 166 -4.05 8.48 -12.29
C VAL A 166 -4.83 8.58 -13.59
N LEU A 167 -4.43 9.47 -14.51
CA LEU A 167 -5.09 9.59 -15.80
C LEU A 167 -4.92 8.32 -16.64
N GLU A 168 -5.99 7.88 -17.29
CA GLU A 168 -6.02 6.60 -18.01
C GLU A 168 -4.94 6.48 -19.10
N HIS A 169 -4.53 7.57 -19.74
CA HIS A 169 -3.49 7.50 -20.76
C HIS A 169 -2.09 7.18 -20.16
N VAL A 170 -1.85 7.52 -18.89
CA VAL A 170 -0.61 7.18 -18.16
C VAL A 170 -0.61 5.68 -17.90
N THR A 171 -1.70 5.15 -17.31
CA THR A 171 -1.84 3.71 -17.08
C THR A 171 -1.79 2.91 -18.38
N ARG A 172 -2.45 3.40 -19.43
CA ARG A 172 -2.47 2.76 -20.75
C ARG A 172 -1.08 2.71 -21.37
N PHE A 173 -0.26 3.76 -21.24
CA PHE A 173 1.12 3.76 -21.73
C PHE A 173 1.91 2.57 -21.15
N PHE A 174 1.93 2.42 -19.83
CA PHE A 174 2.68 1.32 -19.19
C PHE A 174 2.06 -0.06 -19.42
N THR A 175 0.75 -0.14 -19.62
CA THR A 175 0.07 -1.40 -19.97
C THR A 175 0.44 -1.86 -21.38
N ILE A 176 0.56 -0.92 -22.33
CA ILE A 176 0.97 -1.21 -23.73
C ILE A 176 2.47 -1.47 -23.82
N HIS A 177 3.27 -0.79 -22.99
CA HIS A 177 4.73 -0.87 -23.00
C HIS A 177 5.28 -1.43 -21.67
N PRO A 178 5.00 -2.71 -21.34
CA PRO A 178 5.32 -3.28 -20.03
C PRO A 178 6.83 -3.42 -19.77
N LYS A 179 7.68 -3.31 -20.80
CA LYS A 179 9.14 -3.29 -20.63
C LYS A 179 9.60 -2.09 -19.79
N PHE A 180 8.88 -0.96 -19.82
CA PHE A 180 9.22 0.23 -19.04
C PHE A 180 8.84 0.15 -17.56
N ILE A 181 8.19 -0.93 -17.10
CA ILE A 181 7.83 -1.12 -15.68
C ILE A 181 8.49 -2.35 -15.07
N ARG A 182 9.44 -2.97 -15.77
CA ARG A 182 10.16 -4.16 -15.33
C ARG A 182 11.63 -3.85 -15.13
N ILE A 183 12.20 -4.44 -14.10
CA ILE A 183 13.64 -4.41 -13.84
C ILE A 183 14.19 -5.81 -14.08
N VAL A 184 15.37 -5.86 -14.67
CA VAL A 184 16.14 -7.09 -14.84
C VAL A 184 17.54 -6.94 -14.21
N ASN A 185 18.12 -8.05 -13.79
CA ASN A 185 19.54 -8.12 -13.44
C ASN A 185 20.42 -8.41 -14.67
N GLU A 186 21.73 -8.55 -14.47
CA GLU A 186 22.72 -8.92 -15.50
C GLU A 186 22.40 -10.23 -16.25
N ASN A 187 21.65 -11.14 -15.61
CA ASN A 187 21.24 -12.43 -16.19
C ASN A 187 19.86 -12.37 -16.85
N GLU A 188 19.30 -11.17 -17.08
CA GLU A 188 17.95 -10.94 -17.62
C GLU A 188 16.81 -11.52 -16.76
N ALA A 189 17.08 -11.85 -15.50
CA ALA A 189 16.06 -12.29 -14.56
C ALA A 189 15.26 -11.08 -14.05
N ILE A 190 13.93 -11.19 -14.12
CA ILE A 190 13.01 -10.12 -13.75
C ILE A 190 12.84 -10.05 -12.22
N PHE A 191 12.99 -8.86 -11.65
CA PHE A 191 12.66 -8.61 -10.25
C PHE A 191 11.15 -8.48 -10.02
N GLU A 192 10.71 -8.90 -8.84
CA GLU A 192 9.33 -8.69 -8.39
C GLU A 192 9.00 -7.19 -8.38
N THR A 193 7.84 -6.82 -8.93
CA THR A 193 7.29 -5.48 -8.78
C THR A 193 6.51 -5.41 -7.46
N PRO A 194 6.83 -4.47 -6.55
CA PRO A 194 6.18 -4.44 -5.25
C PRO A 194 4.71 -4.06 -5.34
N THR A 195 3.91 -4.60 -4.43
CA THR A 195 2.51 -4.22 -4.21
C THR A 195 2.44 -3.01 -3.29
N THR A 196 1.60 -2.02 -3.62
CA THR A 196 1.35 -0.89 -2.73
C THR A 196 0.34 -1.28 -1.64
N ALA A 197 0.71 -1.03 -0.39
CA ALA A 197 -0.20 -1.18 0.73
C ALA A 197 -0.06 -0.03 1.72
N TYR A 198 -1.02 0.08 2.63
CA TYR A 198 -1.12 1.20 3.55
C TYR A 198 -1.30 0.71 4.99
N ARG A 199 -0.92 1.58 5.93
CA ARG A 199 -1.27 1.48 7.34
C ARG A 199 -1.73 2.83 7.87
N GLY A 200 -2.94 2.89 8.42
CA GLY A 200 -3.43 4.07 9.14
C GLY A 200 -3.37 3.89 10.65
N ASP A 201 -3.12 4.99 11.37
CA ASP A 201 -3.21 5.04 12.83
C ASP A 201 -3.30 6.52 13.30
N TYR A 202 -3.30 6.72 14.61
CA TYR A 202 -3.11 8.04 15.23
C TYR A 202 -1.76 8.65 14.82
N TYR A 203 -1.75 9.96 14.50
CA TYR A 203 -0.61 10.61 13.84
C TYR A 203 0.76 10.45 14.55
N LYS A 204 0.80 10.37 15.89
CA LYS A 204 2.06 10.15 16.62
C LYS A 204 2.65 8.75 16.43
N LYS A 205 1.80 7.75 16.18
CA LYS A 205 2.27 6.42 15.80
C LYS A 205 2.67 6.38 14.33
N VAL A 206 2.01 7.16 13.49
CA VAL A 206 2.35 7.27 12.06
C VAL A 206 3.77 7.75 11.86
N SER A 207 4.23 8.77 12.61
CA SER A 207 5.63 9.21 12.56
C SER A 207 6.60 8.10 13.01
N LEU A 208 6.22 7.31 14.01
CA LEU A 208 7.04 6.22 14.52
C LEU A 208 7.18 5.08 13.50
N ILE A 209 6.06 4.62 12.94
CA ILE A 209 6.06 3.53 11.94
C ILE A 209 6.58 3.98 10.57
N ALA A 210 6.53 5.29 10.26
CA ALA A 210 7.18 5.82 9.08
C ALA A 210 8.71 5.73 9.18
N GLY A 211 9.27 5.94 10.37
CA GLY A 211 10.72 5.83 10.59
C GLY A 211 11.22 4.40 10.79
N MET A 212 10.40 3.51 11.36
CA MET A 212 10.84 2.17 11.79
C MET A 212 10.13 1.00 11.09
N GLY A 213 9.19 1.27 10.18
CA GLY A 213 8.35 0.24 9.57
C GLY A 213 7.27 -0.33 10.50
N MET A 214 6.57 -1.37 10.04
CA MET A 214 5.55 -2.04 10.84
C MET A 214 6.16 -3.01 11.84
N ARG A 215 5.54 -3.04 13.03
CA ARG A 215 5.71 -4.11 14.02
C ARG A 215 4.79 -5.29 13.73
N ARG A 216 5.18 -6.47 14.21
CA ARG A 216 4.31 -7.66 14.22
C ARG A 216 3.02 -7.39 15.00
N SER A 217 1.93 -8.02 14.58
CA SER A 217 0.66 -8.00 15.29
C SER A 217 0.73 -8.86 16.56
N ASP A 218 -0.36 -8.81 17.32
CA ASP A 218 -0.58 -9.78 18.39
C ASP A 218 -0.70 -11.21 17.86
N THR A 219 -0.51 -12.16 18.77
CA THR A 219 -0.53 -13.60 18.52
C THR A 219 -1.93 -14.16 18.27
N TYR A 220 -2.96 -13.38 18.56
CA TYR A 220 -4.36 -13.71 18.34
C TYR A 220 -4.92 -13.10 17.04
N ALA A 221 -4.05 -12.50 16.23
CA ALA A 221 -4.41 -11.91 14.96
C ALA A 221 -4.93 -12.98 13.99
N SER A 222 -5.76 -12.56 13.03
CA SER A 222 -6.52 -13.50 12.19
C SER A 222 -5.66 -14.41 11.29
N LEU A 223 -4.41 -14.04 11.05
CA LEU A 223 -3.47 -14.73 10.18
C LEU A 223 -2.11 -14.95 10.88
N GLY A 224 -2.10 -14.94 12.22
CA GLY A 224 -0.90 -15.08 13.06
C GLY A 224 -0.15 -13.76 13.33
N PRO A 225 0.88 -13.77 14.20
CA PRO A 225 1.62 -12.60 14.68
C PRO A 225 2.63 -12.04 13.66
N TYR A 226 2.13 -11.55 12.52
CA TYR A 226 2.96 -11.06 11.40
C TYR A 226 2.69 -9.58 11.09
N TYR A 227 3.12 -9.07 9.94
CA TYR A 227 3.00 -7.65 9.60
C TYR A 227 1.77 -7.40 8.72
N TYR A 228 0.83 -6.56 9.16
CA TYR A 228 -0.49 -6.39 8.55
C TYR A 228 -0.63 -5.02 7.88
N PHE A 229 -1.05 -5.06 6.62
CA PHE A 229 -1.31 -3.90 5.79
C PHE A 229 -2.70 -3.99 5.17
N GLY A 230 -3.22 -2.86 4.69
CA GLY A 230 -4.53 -2.80 4.06
C GLY A 230 -4.53 -1.95 2.80
N SER A 231 -5.67 -1.95 2.11
CA SER A 231 -5.96 -0.94 1.09
C SER A 231 -5.92 0.48 1.68
N TYR A 232 -5.86 1.48 0.80
CA TYR A 232 -5.96 2.88 1.21
C TYR A 232 -7.24 3.13 2.02
N SER A 233 -8.38 2.65 1.54
CA SER A 233 -9.68 2.80 2.22
C SER A 233 -9.74 2.11 3.57
N ARG A 234 -9.13 0.92 3.70
CA ARG A 234 -9.00 0.23 4.99
C ARG A 234 -8.17 1.04 5.97
N SER A 235 -7.04 1.54 5.50
CA SER A 235 -6.10 2.34 6.31
C SER A 235 -6.69 3.67 6.74
N LEU A 236 -7.47 4.32 5.87
CA LEU A 236 -8.15 5.56 6.20
C LEU A 236 -9.10 5.41 7.40
N ARG A 237 -9.78 4.26 7.54
CA ARG A 237 -10.56 3.96 8.75
C ARG A 237 -9.70 3.92 10.00
N TYR A 238 -8.57 3.20 9.97
CA TYR A 238 -7.68 3.11 11.13
C TYR A 238 -6.95 4.42 11.44
N ALA A 239 -6.77 5.30 10.45
CA ALA A 239 -6.27 6.66 10.66
C ALA A 239 -7.33 7.58 11.31
N ALA A 240 -8.60 7.24 11.16
CA ALA A 240 -9.72 8.08 11.53
C ALA A 240 -10.32 7.75 12.89
N VAL A 241 -10.50 6.47 13.17
CA VAL A 241 -11.30 5.96 14.29
C VAL A 241 -10.58 4.84 15.03
N THR A 242 -10.78 4.78 16.34
CA THR A 242 -10.18 3.76 17.20
C THR A 242 -10.69 2.37 16.85
N MET A 243 -9.82 1.36 16.97
CA MET A 243 -10.14 -0.03 16.60
C MET A 243 -11.31 -0.63 17.37
N ASN A 244 -11.48 -0.23 18.64
CA ASN A 244 -12.56 -0.69 19.51
C ASN A 244 -13.82 0.18 19.43
N GLY A 245 -13.81 1.23 18.59
CA GLY A 245 -14.93 2.16 18.45
C GLY A 245 -15.24 2.96 19.73
N LYS A 246 -14.26 3.15 20.63
CA LYS A 246 -14.42 3.93 21.86
C LYS A 246 -13.47 5.11 21.96
N PRO A 247 -13.82 6.17 22.72
CA PRO A 247 -12.89 7.25 23.05
C PRO A 247 -11.61 6.71 23.68
N LEU A 248 -10.50 7.39 23.45
CA LEU A 248 -9.18 6.93 23.91
C LEU A 248 -8.40 8.06 24.57
N VAL A 249 -7.96 7.79 25.80
CA VAL A 249 -7.11 8.67 26.60
C VAL A 249 -5.79 7.95 26.85
N ILE A 250 -4.67 8.63 26.59
CA ILE A 250 -3.32 8.09 26.84
C ILE A 250 -2.60 9.08 27.76
N ASN A 251 -2.20 8.62 28.95
CA ASN A 251 -1.51 9.44 29.96
C ASN A 251 -2.26 10.74 30.30
N GLY A 252 -3.59 10.66 30.44
CA GLY A 252 -4.45 11.82 30.72
C GLY A 252 -4.71 12.74 29.53
N ILE A 253 -4.18 12.43 28.35
CA ILE A 253 -4.39 13.21 27.13
C ILE A 253 -5.45 12.51 26.27
N GLU A 254 -6.56 13.19 26.03
CA GLU A 254 -7.56 12.77 25.05
C GLU A 254 -6.96 12.83 23.64
N ILE A 255 -6.95 11.69 22.95
CA ILE A 255 -6.49 11.63 21.56
C ILE A 255 -7.65 11.44 20.58
N THR A 256 -8.88 11.41 21.09
CA THR A 256 -10.14 11.41 20.33
C THR A 256 -10.93 12.69 20.53
N ILE A 257 -11.88 12.99 19.64
CA ILE A 257 -12.70 14.21 19.69
C ILE A 257 -13.87 13.97 20.65
N GLY A 258 -13.76 14.51 21.87
CA GLY A 258 -14.77 14.34 22.94
C GLY A 258 -15.08 12.87 23.18
N ASP A 259 -16.37 12.56 23.37
CA ASP A 259 -16.86 11.19 23.62
C ASP A 259 -17.02 10.33 22.34
N THR A 260 -16.34 10.68 21.26
CA THR A 260 -16.34 9.90 20.01
C THR A 260 -15.08 9.01 19.89
N PRO A 261 -15.10 7.96 19.06
CA PRO A 261 -13.89 7.20 18.73
C PRO A 261 -13.01 7.86 17.67
N VAL A 262 -13.38 9.05 17.18
CA VAL A 262 -12.67 9.74 16.10
C VAL A 262 -11.40 10.36 16.66
N TYR A 263 -10.25 10.07 16.08
CA TYR A 263 -8.99 10.68 16.48
C TYR A 263 -9.01 12.19 16.28
N THR A 264 -8.23 12.93 17.08
CA THR A 264 -8.03 14.39 16.87
C THR A 264 -7.20 14.71 15.63
N LYS A 265 -6.34 13.76 15.23
CA LYS A 265 -5.55 13.81 13.99
C LYS A 265 -5.11 12.40 13.59
N GLY A 266 -5.30 12.06 12.32
CA GLY A 266 -4.91 10.78 11.74
C GLY A 266 -3.64 10.86 10.91
N GLY A 267 -3.13 9.70 10.52
CA GLY A 267 -2.13 9.60 9.46
C GLY A 267 -2.10 8.23 8.81
N ILE A 268 -1.53 8.17 7.62
CA ILE A 268 -1.35 6.93 6.85
C ILE A 268 0.11 6.86 6.40
N VAL A 269 0.70 5.68 6.54
CA VAL A 269 1.99 5.33 5.95
C VAL A 269 1.75 4.39 4.77
N LYS A 270 2.42 4.66 3.65
CA LYS A 270 2.41 3.86 2.44
C LYS A 270 3.66 2.98 2.39
N TYR A 271 3.50 1.77 1.91
CA TYR A 271 4.54 0.77 1.81
C TYR A 271 4.59 0.18 0.41
N ALA A 272 5.80 -0.13 -0.05
CA ALA A 272 6.05 -1.08 -1.12
C ALA A 272 6.29 -2.46 -0.49
N LEU A 273 5.47 -3.45 -0.85
CA LEU A 273 5.52 -4.81 -0.31
C LEU A 273 6.02 -5.81 -1.35
N PHE A 274 7.00 -6.62 -0.98
CA PHE A 274 7.49 -7.75 -1.77
C PHE A 274 6.85 -9.04 -1.24
N LEU A 275 5.82 -9.49 -1.93
CA LEU A 275 4.93 -10.53 -1.44
C LEU A 275 5.50 -11.93 -1.68
N GLY A 276 6.38 -12.10 -2.66
CA GLY A 276 7.01 -13.39 -2.99
C GLY A 276 5.96 -14.47 -3.27
N ASN A 277 6.21 -15.70 -2.80
CA ASN A 277 5.22 -16.76 -2.89
C ASN A 277 4.02 -16.45 -1.99
N THR A 278 2.84 -16.26 -2.58
CA THR A 278 1.69 -15.66 -1.91
C THR A 278 0.49 -16.61 -1.86
N LYS A 279 -0.08 -16.80 -0.66
CA LYS A 279 -1.37 -17.49 -0.49
C LYS A 279 -2.52 -16.50 -0.64
N VAL A 280 -3.60 -16.87 -1.33
CA VAL A 280 -4.81 -16.03 -1.42
C VAL A 280 -6.00 -16.76 -0.81
N LEU A 281 -6.71 -16.10 0.11
CA LEU A 281 -7.86 -16.68 0.82
C LEU A 281 -9.17 -16.13 0.22
N PHE A 282 -9.88 -16.93 -0.57
CA PHE A 282 -11.07 -16.46 -1.32
C PHE A 282 -12.40 -16.65 -0.59
N ASN A 283 -12.42 -17.36 0.55
CA ASN A 283 -13.63 -17.77 1.27
C ASN A 283 -14.59 -18.63 0.43
N LEU A 284 -14.06 -19.47 -0.46
CA LEU A 284 -14.87 -20.35 -1.29
C LEU A 284 -15.51 -21.46 -0.45
N LYS A 285 -16.58 -22.07 -0.96
CA LYS A 285 -17.22 -23.22 -0.28
C LYS A 285 -16.25 -24.37 -0.05
N THR A 286 -15.29 -24.55 -0.95
CA THR A 286 -14.25 -25.59 -0.94
C THR A 286 -13.02 -25.24 -0.13
N ASP A 287 -12.83 -23.97 0.27
CA ASP A 287 -11.66 -23.58 1.05
C ASP A 287 -11.75 -24.19 2.46
N PRO A 288 -10.62 -24.67 3.02
CA PRO A 288 -10.60 -25.21 4.37
C PRO A 288 -10.87 -24.10 5.39
N GLU A 289 -11.57 -24.45 6.47
CA GLU A 289 -11.76 -23.56 7.62
C GLU A 289 -10.51 -23.58 8.51
N ASP A 290 -10.23 -22.43 9.13
CA ASP A 290 -9.23 -22.35 10.20
C ASP A 290 -9.64 -23.23 11.38
N ASP A 291 -8.73 -24.11 11.78
CA ASP A 291 -8.93 -25.09 12.85
C ASP A 291 -8.24 -24.70 14.16
N SER A 292 -7.59 -23.54 14.22
CA SER A 292 -6.99 -22.99 15.45
C SER A 292 -8.01 -22.86 16.57
N TYR A 293 -7.53 -22.99 17.81
CA TYR A 293 -8.38 -22.97 19.00
C TYR A 293 -9.12 -21.63 19.12
N GLU A 294 -8.42 -20.52 18.89
CA GLU A 294 -8.90 -19.15 18.96
C GLU A 294 -10.00 -18.89 17.93
N SER A 295 -9.78 -19.29 16.68
CA SER A 295 -10.80 -19.12 15.62
C SER A 295 -12.04 -19.95 15.90
N LYS A 296 -11.90 -21.20 16.37
CA LYS A 296 -13.04 -22.03 16.80
C LYS A 296 -13.79 -21.41 17.97
N LEU A 297 -13.07 -20.96 19.00
CA LEU A 297 -13.65 -20.29 20.16
C LEU A 297 -14.41 -19.02 19.75
N LEU A 298 -13.83 -18.17 18.91
CA LEU A 298 -14.47 -16.94 18.43
C LEU A 298 -15.67 -17.24 17.54
N SER A 299 -15.60 -18.25 16.66
CA SER A 299 -16.71 -18.65 15.79
C SER A 299 -17.91 -19.18 16.55
N SER A 300 -17.70 -19.79 17.73
CA SER A 300 -18.79 -20.24 18.61
C SER A 300 -19.56 -19.07 19.23
N LYS A 301 -18.92 -17.90 19.35
CA LYS A 301 -19.47 -16.69 19.96
C LYS A 301 -19.98 -15.68 18.94
N ARG A 302 -19.51 -15.72 17.69
CA ARG A 302 -19.74 -14.67 16.68
C ARG A 302 -20.05 -15.26 15.31
N ASN A 303 -21.24 -14.97 14.78
CA ASN A 303 -21.66 -15.46 13.46
C ASN A 303 -20.74 -14.94 12.36
N PHE A 304 -20.33 -13.67 12.44
CA PHE A 304 -19.39 -13.10 11.48
C PHE A 304 -18.06 -13.86 11.42
N ILE A 305 -17.52 -14.33 12.56
CA ILE A 305 -16.29 -15.12 12.58
C ILE A 305 -16.54 -16.49 11.96
N LYS A 306 -17.66 -17.14 12.29
CA LYS A 306 -18.07 -18.41 11.69
C LYS A 306 -18.15 -18.31 10.16
N ASP A 307 -18.74 -17.23 9.64
CA ASP A 307 -18.88 -16.99 8.20
C ASP A 307 -17.57 -16.58 7.50
N THR A 308 -16.51 -16.30 8.28
CA THR A 308 -15.18 -15.88 7.79
C THR A 308 -14.07 -16.84 8.19
N LEU A 309 -14.37 -18.03 8.72
CA LEU A 309 -13.35 -18.98 9.20
C LEU A 309 -12.31 -19.35 8.14
N LYS A 310 -12.70 -19.37 6.86
CA LYS A 310 -11.81 -19.72 5.73
C LYS A 310 -10.91 -18.58 5.29
N LEU A 311 -11.14 -17.39 5.82
CA LEU A 311 -10.27 -16.24 5.67
C LEU A 311 -9.25 -16.15 6.80
N ARG A 312 -9.22 -17.11 7.73
CA ARG A 312 -8.37 -17.05 8.92
C ARG A 312 -7.32 -18.17 8.87
N ASP A 313 -6.27 -17.96 9.64
CA ASP A 313 -5.20 -18.91 9.94
C ASP A 313 -4.45 -18.35 11.16
N THR A 314 -5.11 -18.31 12.32
CA THR A 314 -4.56 -17.67 13.52
C THR A 314 -3.26 -18.33 13.98
N ASN A 315 -3.06 -19.62 13.69
CA ASN A 315 -1.80 -20.32 13.98
C ASN A 315 -0.69 -20.03 12.97
N GLY A 316 -0.93 -19.25 11.92
CA GLY A 316 0.09 -18.87 10.95
C GLY A 316 0.61 -20.03 10.10
N LYS A 317 -0.19 -21.09 9.89
CA LYS A 317 0.23 -22.31 9.19
C LYS A 317 0.70 -22.03 7.76
N TRP A 318 0.13 -21.01 7.11
CA TRP A 318 0.53 -20.54 5.79
C TRP A 318 2.03 -20.22 5.68
N THR A 319 2.72 -19.88 6.77
CA THR A 319 4.14 -19.52 6.73
C THR A 319 5.09 -20.67 6.45
N ALA A 320 4.62 -21.92 6.49
CA ALA A 320 5.42 -23.08 6.11
C ALA A 320 5.74 -23.09 4.60
N GLU A 321 4.83 -22.58 3.77
CA GLU A 321 4.93 -22.67 2.31
C GLU A 321 5.01 -21.29 1.62
N TYR A 322 4.49 -20.24 2.25
CA TYR A 322 4.30 -18.93 1.64
C TYR A 322 5.08 -17.83 2.38
N ASN A 323 5.48 -16.80 1.63
CA ASN A 323 6.11 -15.58 2.13
C ASN A 323 5.09 -14.53 2.54
N SER A 324 3.88 -14.60 1.99
CA SER A 324 2.78 -13.69 2.34
C SER A 324 1.42 -14.34 2.16
N VAL A 325 0.39 -13.70 2.68
CA VAL A 325 -1.02 -14.07 2.49
C VAL A 325 -1.87 -12.83 2.22
N ILE A 326 -2.81 -12.96 1.28
CA ILE A 326 -3.76 -11.92 0.90
C ILE A 326 -5.18 -12.38 1.24
N GLN A 327 -5.92 -11.50 1.92
CA GLN A 327 -7.38 -11.52 1.91
C GLN A 327 -7.84 -10.50 0.87
N PRO A 328 -8.39 -10.92 -0.28
CA PRO A 328 -8.88 -10.01 -1.30
C PRO A 328 -10.17 -9.32 -0.82
N GLN A 329 -10.67 -8.39 -1.63
CA GLN A 329 -11.96 -7.79 -1.35
C GLN A 329 -13.06 -8.86 -1.47
N VAL A 330 -13.82 -9.06 -0.40
CA VAL A 330 -14.93 -10.03 -0.37
C VAL A 330 -16.15 -9.43 0.29
N THR A 331 -17.34 -9.73 -0.22
CA THR A 331 -18.61 -9.32 0.40
C THR A 331 -19.24 -10.49 1.13
N ILE A 332 -19.53 -10.30 2.41
CA ILE A 332 -20.07 -11.31 3.31
C ILE A 332 -21.34 -10.77 3.95
N TYR A 333 -22.40 -11.56 3.97
CA TYR A 333 -23.61 -11.20 4.68
C TYR A 333 -23.37 -11.31 6.18
N ASP A 334 -23.32 -10.17 6.88
CA ASP A 334 -23.17 -10.13 8.32
C ASP A 334 -24.53 -10.41 8.96
N ARG A 335 -24.68 -11.60 9.57
CA ARG A 335 -25.95 -12.03 10.16
C ARG A 335 -26.32 -11.24 11.41
N ASP A 336 -25.32 -10.75 12.14
CA ASP A 336 -25.52 -10.01 13.38
C ASP A 336 -26.05 -8.61 13.04
N LEU A 337 -25.55 -8.03 11.95
CA LEU A 337 -25.97 -6.70 11.48
C LEU A 337 -27.07 -6.72 10.41
N LYS A 338 -27.37 -7.89 9.83
CA LYS A 338 -28.38 -8.13 8.80
C LYS A 338 -28.16 -7.34 7.50
N TYR A 339 -26.91 -7.17 7.08
CA TYR A 339 -26.56 -6.55 5.80
C TYR A 339 -25.27 -7.10 5.21
N ASN A 340 -25.05 -6.85 3.91
CA ASN A 340 -23.82 -7.24 3.22
C ASN A 340 -22.66 -6.33 3.60
N ARG A 341 -21.64 -6.89 4.24
CA ARG A 341 -20.40 -6.20 4.60
C ARG A 341 -19.31 -6.52 3.59
N THR A 342 -18.71 -5.49 2.99
CA THR A 342 -17.49 -5.64 2.19
C THR A 342 -16.27 -5.58 3.10
N LEU A 343 -15.45 -6.62 3.04
CA LEU A 343 -14.14 -6.67 3.66
C LEU A 343 -13.13 -6.14 2.65
N GLU A 344 -12.49 -5.03 3.01
CA GLU A 344 -11.41 -4.44 2.24
C GLU A 344 -10.18 -5.34 2.22
N PRO A 345 -9.38 -5.31 1.14
CA PRO A 345 -8.15 -6.08 1.03
C PRO A 345 -7.23 -5.92 2.24
N GLN A 346 -6.62 -7.04 2.63
CA GLN A 346 -5.60 -7.11 3.67
C GLN A 346 -4.42 -7.94 3.16
N TYR A 347 -3.22 -7.42 3.40
CA TYR A 347 -1.96 -8.07 3.04
C TYR A 347 -1.21 -8.38 4.34
N VAL A 348 -0.67 -9.59 4.43
CA VAL A 348 0.17 -10.00 5.56
C VAL A 348 1.46 -10.60 5.02
N ILE A 349 2.60 -10.06 5.45
CA ILE A 349 3.93 -10.54 5.06
C ILE A 349 4.60 -11.20 6.27
N LYS A 350 5.41 -12.21 6.01
CA LYS A 350 6.06 -13.03 7.05
C LYS A 350 7.25 -12.29 7.69
N GLN A 351 8.10 -11.69 6.87
CA GLN A 351 9.36 -11.09 7.28
C GLN A 351 9.32 -9.57 7.24
N PHE A 352 10.11 -8.91 8.09
CA PHE A 352 10.12 -7.45 8.18
C PHE A 352 10.63 -6.83 6.89
N GLU A 353 11.65 -7.44 6.30
CA GLU A 353 12.39 -6.97 5.14
C GLU A 353 11.49 -6.90 3.89
N GLN A 354 10.39 -7.67 3.84
CA GLN A 354 9.41 -7.63 2.75
C GLN A 354 8.62 -6.31 2.64
N GLN A 355 8.90 -5.31 3.47
CA GLN A 355 8.28 -3.99 3.39
C GLN A 355 9.34 -2.89 3.24
N ILE A 356 8.99 -1.86 2.47
CA ILE A 356 9.73 -0.61 2.41
C ILE A 356 8.73 0.52 2.66
N VAL A 357 9.00 1.34 3.68
CA VAL A 357 8.21 2.56 3.89
C VAL A 357 8.53 3.51 2.75
N THR A 358 7.49 4.00 2.07
CA THR A 358 7.71 4.95 0.98
C THR A 358 7.46 6.39 1.39
N GLU A 359 6.26 6.66 1.87
CA GLU A 359 5.73 7.99 2.11
C GLU A 359 4.73 7.93 3.27
N TYR A 360 4.47 9.08 3.89
CA TYR A 360 3.38 9.20 4.85
C TYR A 360 2.64 10.52 4.71
N ALA A 361 1.37 10.52 5.11
CA ALA A 361 0.50 11.68 5.04
C ALA A 361 -0.29 11.83 6.35
N TYR A 362 -0.47 13.07 6.80
CA TYR A 362 -1.38 13.38 7.88
C TYR A 362 -2.76 13.77 7.35
N TYR A 363 -3.77 13.54 8.17
CA TYR A 363 -5.16 13.76 7.81
C TYR A 363 -5.91 14.54 8.89
N ASP A 364 -6.75 15.47 8.44
CA ASP A 364 -7.71 16.16 9.30
C ASP A 364 -8.99 15.32 9.43
N THR A 365 -9.31 14.98 10.67
CA THR A 365 -10.41 14.11 11.07
C THR A 365 -11.59 14.91 11.65
N LYS A 366 -11.50 16.23 11.78
CA LYS A 366 -12.53 17.08 12.42
C LYS A 366 -13.89 17.06 11.70
N HIS A 367 -13.89 16.74 10.42
CA HIS A 367 -15.11 16.72 9.59
C HIS A 367 -15.84 15.38 9.59
N ILE A 368 -15.31 14.37 10.27
CA ILE A 368 -15.91 13.03 10.30
C ILE A 368 -17.18 13.07 11.15
N THR A 369 -18.29 12.68 10.54
CA THR A 369 -19.60 12.61 11.19
C THR A 369 -20.08 11.17 11.30
N LYS A 370 -20.95 10.90 12.28
CA LYS A 370 -21.61 9.60 12.43
C LYS A 370 -22.87 9.57 11.57
N ASN A 371 -22.97 8.59 10.69
CA ASN A 371 -24.19 8.26 9.97
C ASN A 371 -25.24 7.77 10.96
N THR A 372 -26.40 8.42 10.99
CA THR A 372 -27.49 8.12 11.92
C THR A 372 -28.16 6.79 11.65
N ASP A 373 -28.20 6.36 10.38
CA ASP A 373 -28.93 5.17 9.95
C ASP A 373 -28.12 3.91 10.20
N THR A 374 -26.80 4.00 9.97
CA THR A 374 -25.89 2.85 10.08
C THR A 374 -25.09 2.84 11.38
N GLY A 375 -24.99 3.98 12.07
CA GLY A 375 -24.17 4.16 13.25
C GLY A 375 -22.66 4.26 12.96
N PHE A 376 -22.24 4.26 11.70
CA PHE A 376 -20.83 4.30 11.31
C PHE A 376 -20.32 5.71 11.02
N TYR A 377 -19.02 5.91 11.19
CA TYR A 377 -18.36 7.18 10.90
C TYR A 377 -18.03 7.31 9.41
N ASN A 378 -18.37 8.45 8.80
CA ASN A 378 -18.04 8.75 7.41
C ASN A 378 -16.59 9.22 7.27
N VAL A 379 -15.69 8.28 6.97
CA VAL A 379 -14.26 8.56 6.81
C VAL A 379 -13.89 9.10 5.43
N ASN A 380 -14.84 9.20 4.50
CA ASN A 380 -14.58 9.68 3.14
C ASN A 380 -14.34 11.18 3.06
N ASP A 381 -14.84 11.91 4.05
CA ASP A 381 -14.74 13.37 4.12
C ASP A 381 -13.38 13.82 4.68
N ILE A 382 -12.52 12.86 5.03
CA ILE A 382 -11.18 13.10 5.53
C ILE A 382 -10.32 13.73 4.43
N LYS A 383 -9.61 14.80 4.80
CA LYS A 383 -8.74 15.53 3.89
C LYS A 383 -7.29 15.41 4.34
N MET A 384 -6.41 15.16 3.38
CA MET A 384 -4.97 15.23 3.59
C MET A 384 -4.62 16.65 4.05
N HIS A 385 -3.79 16.73 5.09
CA HIS A 385 -3.39 18.00 5.70
C HIS A 385 -2.53 18.83 4.74
#